data_AF-A0A9Q0ESK9-F1
#
_entry.id   AF-A0A9Q0ESK9-F1
#
_cell.length_a   1.000
_cell.length_b   1.000
_cell.length_c   1.000
_cell.angle_alpha   90.00
_cell.angle_beta   90.00
_cell.angle_gamma   90.00
#
_symmetry.space_group_name_H-M   'P 1'
#
loop_
_entity.id
_entity.type
_entity.pdbx_description
1 polymer ?
#
loop_
_entity_poly.entity_id
_entity_poly.type
_entity_poly.pdbx_seq_one_letter_code
_entity_poly.pdbx_strand_id
1 'polypeptide(L)'
;MRRSYRYRVLNWAYQQVQKNQEDSWVSEDVWRMEIYISLGILSLGLLAVLAVSSLPSVSDRLSWREFTCIQRSVGYMALLLGTAHTLVLGWSGWVDPRRYVWYTPPSFILACLLPLAVLLVRAALLPPCLSNRLELIRRGWERPARPTPHSVRKGDGMTGLKL
;
A
#
# COMPACT_ATOMS: atom_id res chain seq x y z
N MET A 1 26.75 -2.92 18.65
CA MET A 1 26.09 -4.24 18.80
C MET A 1 25.57 -4.38 20.23
N ARG A 2 24.30 -4.73 20.46
CA ARG A 2 23.75 -4.91 21.82
C ARG A 2 24.39 -6.14 22.49
N ARG A 3 24.61 -6.11 23.82
CA ARG A 3 25.26 -7.20 24.57
C ARG A 3 24.56 -8.56 24.38
N SER A 4 23.22 -8.59 24.33
CA SER A 4 22.44 -9.81 24.11
C SER A 4 22.76 -10.51 22.78
N TYR A 5 22.94 -9.74 21.70
CA TYR A 5 23.29 -10.29 20.40
C TYR A 5 24.74 -10.80 20.38
N ARG A 6 25.66 -10.11 21.07
CA ARG A 6 27.04 -10.59 21.24
C ARG A 6 27.07 -11.97 21.90
N TYR A 7 26.36 -12.16 23.02
CA TYR A 7 26.29 -13.47 23.68
C TYR A 7 25.67 -14.56 22.79
N ARG A 8 24.64 -14.22 22.00
CA ARG A 8 24.05 -15.17 21.04
C ARG A 8 25.04 -15.62 19.98
N VAL A 9 25.80 -14.70 19.40
CA VAL A 9 26.82 -15.02 18.37
C VAL A 9 27.91 -15.91 18.96
N LEU A 10 28.39 -15.63 20.17
CA LEU A 10 29.38 -16.49 20.83
C LEU A 10 28.83 -17.91 21.06
N ASN A 11 27.58 -18.02 21.52
CA ASN A 11 26.95 -19.32 21.74
C ASN A 11 26.76 -20.10 20.43
N TRP A 12 26.37 -19.43 19.35
CA TRP A 12 26.27 -20.07 18.03
C TRP A 12 27.63 -20.55 17.50
N ALA A 13 28.67 -19.73 17.63
CA ALA A 13 30.02 -20.11 17.25
C ALA A 13 30.52 -21.32 18.06
N TYR A 14 30.29 -21.33 19.37
CA TYR A 14 30.63 -22.48 20.23
C TYR A 14 29.90 -23.76 19.80
N GLN A 15 28.60 -23.67 19.54
CA GLN A 15 27.79 -24.81 19.08
C GLN A 15 28.21 -25.32 17.69
N GLN A 16 28.63 -24.44 16.79
CA GLN A 16 29.11 -24.81 15.46
C GLN A 16 30.40 -25.63 15.53
N VAL A 17 31.36 -25.17 16.34
CA VAL A 17 32.62 -25.90 16.59
C VAL A 17 32.35 -27.25 17.23
N GLN A 18 31.44 -27.31 18.21
CA GLN A 18 31.09 -28.56 18.87
C GLN A 18 30.45 -29.59 17.91
N LYS A 19 29.73 -29.12 16.88
CA LYS A 19 29.14 -29.96 15.83
C LYS A 19 30.09 -30.27 14.68
N ASN A 20 31.32 -29.76 14.73
CA ASN A 20 32.34 -29.91 13.68
C ASN A 20 31.81 -29.53 12.28
N GLN A 21 30.96 -28.51 12.21
CA GLN A 21 30.41 -28.00 10.95
C GLN A 21 31.26 -26.85 10.43
N GLU A 22 31.96 -27.09 9.32
CA GLU A 22 32.84 -26.10 8.70
C GLU A 22 32.06 -25.00 7.98
N ASP A 23 30.99 -25.35 7.26
CA ASP A 23 30.14 -24.41 6.55
C ASP A 23 28.79 -24.21 7.27
N SER A 24 28.44 -22.95 7.51
CA SER A 24 27.17 -22.52 8.11
C SER A 24 26.35 -21.65 7.15
N TRP A 25 26.77 -21.58 5.89
CA TRP A 25 26.14 -20.75 4.88
C TRP A 25 24.74 -21.27 4.53
N VAL A 26 23.74 -20.41 4.73
CA VAL A 26 22.35 -20.68 4.33
C VAL A 26 21.94 -19.60 3.33
N SER A 27 21.99 -19.94 2.04
CA SER A 27 21.70 -19.01 0.95
C SER A 27 20.33 -18.33 1.09
N GLU A 28 19.29 -19.07 1.47
CA GLU A 28 17.94 -18.52 1.63
C GLU A 28 17.87 -17.44 2.72
N ASP A 29 18.53 -17.66 3.87
CA ASP A 29 18.54 -16.71 4.98
C ASP A 29 19.30 -15.43 4.63
N VAL A 30 20.41 -15.57 3.88
CA VAL A 30 21.20 -14.45 3.38
C VAL A 30 20.36 -13.60 2.42
N TRP A 31 19.83 -14.21 1.35
CA TRP A 31 18.99 -13.50 0.38
C TRP A 31 17.77 -12.86 1.03
N ARG A 32 17.13 -13.55 1.99
CA ARG A 32 16.01 -12.98 2.74
C ARG A 32 16.42 -11.72 3.50
N MET A 33 17.57 -11.73 4.19
CA MET A 33 18.02 -10.54 4.93
C MET A 33 18.44 -9.40 4.02
N GLU A 34 19.13 -9.67 2.92
CA GLU A 34 19.55 -8.65 1.95
C GLU A 34 18.33 -7.94 1.32
N ILE A 35 17.33 -8.72 0.88
CA ILE A 35 16.08 -8.18 0.31
C ILE A 35 15.30 -7.42 1.39
N TYR A 36 15.19 -7.98 2.60
CA TYR A 36 14.49 -7.34 3.71
C TYR A 36 15.08 -5.96 4.05
N ILE A 37 16.41 -5.88 4.20
CA ILE A 37 17.10 -4.64 4.57
C ILE A 37 16.99 -3.61 3.44
N SER A 38 17.22 -4.02 2.19
CA SER A 38 17.15 -3.11 1.03
C SER A 38 15.75 -2.50 0.85
N LEU A 39 14.68 -3.30 0.95
CA LEU A 39 13.30 -2.80 0.90
C LEU A 39 13.01 -1.80 2.04
N GLY A 40 13.51 -2.07 3.25
CA GLY A 40 13.34 -1.19 4.39
C GLY A 40 14.02 0.16 4.19
N ILE A 41 15.27 0.18 3.72
CA ILE A 41 16.02 1.41 3.43
C ILE A 41 15.32 2.21 2.33
N LEU A 42 14.88 1.55 1.26
CA LEU A 42 14.20 2.22 0.14
C LEU A 42 12.86 2.82 0.59
N SER A 43 12.06 2.07 1.36
CA SER A 43 10.80 2.55 1.94
C SER A 43 11.02 3.77 2.85
N LEU A 44 12.03 3.73 3.72
CA LEU A 44 12.36 4.85 4.60
C LEU A 44 12.84 6.07 3.81
N GLY A 45 13.63 5.85 2.75
CA GLY A 45 14.07 6.92 1.86
C GLY A 45 12.89 7.64 1.19
N LEU A 46 11.90 6.89 0.69
CA LEU A 46 10.69 7.51 0.11
C LEU A 46 9.85 8.24 1.16
N LEU A 47 9.71 7.69 2.37
CA LEU A 47 9.04 8.36 3.48
C LEU A 47 9.76 9.66 3.88
N ALA A 48 11.09 9.68 3.83
CA ALA A 48 11.87 10.89 4.09
C ALA A 48 11.63 11.96 3.01
N VAL A 49 11.59 11.58 1.73
CA VAL A 49 11.23 12.51 0.64
C VAL A 49 9.83 13.10 0.84
N LEU A 50 8.86 12.25 1.23
CA LEU A 50 7.50 12.72 1.53
C LEU A 50 7.48 13.70 2.70
N ALA A 51 8.20 13.40 3.78
CA ALA A 51 8.28 14.25 4.96
C ALA A 51 8.92 15.62 4.66
N VAL A 52 9.97 15.66 3.82
CA VAL A 52 10.57 16.92 3.38
C VAL A 52 9.62 17.70 2.48
N SER A 53 8.93 17.03 1.56
CA SER A 53 7.98 17.69 0.66
C SER A 53 6.76 18.26 1.38
N SER A 54 6.38 17.72 2.55
CA SER A 54 5.24 18.21 3.33
C SER A 54 5.55 19.45 4.18
N LEU A 55 6.81 19.92 4.20
CA LEU A 55 7.15 21.17 4.85
C LEU A 55 6.59 22.35 4.02
N PRO A 56 5.94 23.34 4.64
CA PRO A 56 5.37 24.48 3.90
C PRO A 56 6.44 25.22 3.09
N SER A 57 7.67 25.34 3.61
CA SER A 57 8.80 25.97 2.90
C SER A 57 9.17 25.33 1.57
N VAL A 58 8.92 24.01 1.41
CA VAL A 58 9.17 23.25 0.16
C VAL A 58 7.90 23.17 -0.67
N SER A 59 6.76 22.92 -0.02
CA SER A 59 5.45 22.85 -0.67
C SER A 59 5.06 24.16 -1.35
N ASP A 60 5.38 25.32 -0.77
CA ASP A 60 5.07 26.64 -1.32
C ASP A 60 5.87 26.97 -2.59
N ARG A 61 6.96 26.25 -2.84
CA ARG A 61 7.78 26.39 -4.05
C ARG A 61 7.33 25.47 -5.19
N LEU A 62 6.49 24.48 -4.89
CA LEU A 62 6.00 23.50 -5.85
C LEU A 62 4.61 23.90 -6.33
N SER A 63 4.31 23.64 -7.60
CA SER A 63 2.92 23.76 -8.04
C SER A 63 2.05 22.72 -7.34
N TRP A 64 0.77 23.04 -7.08
CA TRP A 64 -0.18 22.11 -6.45
C TRP A 64 -0.23 20.74 -7.17
N ARG A 65 -0.04 20.73 -8.49
CA ARG A 65 -0.03 19.50 -9.30
C ARG A 65 1.21 18.64 -9.02
N GLU A 66 2.37 19.25 -8.92
CA GLU A 66 3.63 18.57 -8.60
C GLU A 66 3.61 18.02 -7.18
N PHE A 67 3.19 18.83 -6.20
CA PHE A 67 3.03 18.40 -4.82
C PHE A 67 2.07 17.20 -4.71
N THR A 68 0.92 17.28 -5.38
CA THR A 68 -0.06 16.17 -5.40
C THR A 68 0.51 14.94 -6.10
N CYS A 69 1.30 15.10 -7.17
CA CYS A 69 1.94 13.99 -7.87
C CYS A 69 2.97 13.28 -6.98
N ILE A 70 3.83 14.04 -6.30
CA ILE A 70 4.85 13.52 -5.38
C ILE A 70 4.17 12.77 -4.24
N GLN A 71 3.24 13.42 -3.52
CA GLN A 71 2.56 12.82 -2.38
C GLN A 71 1.78 11.55 -2.77
N ARG A 72 1.12 11.56 -3.93
CA ARG A 72 0.37 10.40 -4.40
C ARG A 72 1.29 9.28 -4.89
N SER A 73 2.22 9.56 -5.81
CA SER A 73 3.08 8.54 -6.43
C SER A 73 4.09 7.98 -5.43
N VAL A 74 4.86 8.86 -4.78
CA VAL A 74 5.87 8.47 -3.79
C VAL A 74 5.21 7.87 -2.56
N GLY A 75 4.05 8.38 -2.14
CA GLY A 75 3.25 7.81 -1.06
C GLY A 75 2.84 6.36 -1.31
N TYR A 76 2.31 6.06 -2.50
CA TYR A 76 1.97 4.68 -2.84
C TYR A 76 3.20 3.79 -2.99
N MET A 77 4.29 4.28 -3.58
CA MET A 77 5.53 3.52 -3.69
C MET A 77 6.13 3.20 -2.31
N ALA A 78 6.11 4.16 -1.38
CA ALA A 78 6.53 3.95 0.00
C ALA A 78 5.66 2.90 0.71
N LEU A 79 4.33 2.96 0.54
CA LEU A 79 3.41 1.98 1.10
C LEU A 79 3.62 0.57 0.52
N LEU A 80 3.83 0.47 -0.79
CA LEU A 80 4.12 -0.79 -1.48
C LEU A 80 5.42 -1.42 -0.96
N LEU A 81 6.51 -0.65 -0.91
CA LEU A 81 7.80 -1.13 -0.42
C LEU A 81 7.77 -1.48 1.06
N GLY A 82 7.08 -0.69 1.89
CA GLY A 82 6.88 -0.99 3.31
C GLY A 82 6.08 -2.27 3.53
N THR A 83 5.03 -2.50 2.73
CA THR A 83 4.25 -3.74 2.78
C THR A 83 5.07 -4.93 2.28
N ALA A 84 5.87 -4.76 1.22
CA ALA A 84 6.79 -5.78 0.74
C ALA A 84 7.85 -6.12 1.81
N HIS A 85 8.41 -5.12 2.49
CA HIS A 85 9.37 -5.29 3.58
C HIS A 85 8.81 -6.15 4.71
N THR A 86 7.56 -5.91 5.13
CA THR A 86 6.91 -6.72 6.17
C THR A 86 6.46 -8.09 5.68
N LEU A 87 6.12 -8.25 4.39
CA LEU A 87 5.83 -9.55 3.79
C LEU A 87 7.08 -10.44 3.76
N VAL A 88 8.24 -9.90 3.38
CA VAL A 88 9.52 -10.61 3.38
C VAL A 88 9.93 -11.01 4.80
N LEU A 89 9.65 -10.17 5.81
CA LEU A 89 9.84 -10.53 7.22
C LEU A 89 8.98 -11.76 7.61
N GLY A 90 7.76 -11.82 7.09
CA GLY A 90 6.83 -12.90 7.34
C GLY A 90 7.06 -14.16 6.51
N TRP A 91 7.99 -14.18 5.54
CA TRP A 91 8.13 -15.24 4.51
C TRP A 91 7.92 -16.68 5.00
N SER A 92 8.59 -17.10 6.07
CA SER A 92 8.41 -18.43 6.68
C SER A 92 7.42 -18.48 7.85
N GLY A 93 6.96 -17.33 8.32
CA GLY A 93 6.17 -17.17 9.55
C GLY A 93 4.66 -17.20 9.40
N TRP A 94 4.10 -17.11 8.18
CA TRP A 94 2.65 -17.08 7.96
C TRP A 94 1.99 -18.45 8.22
N VAL A 95 2.71 -19.52 7.93
CA VAL A 95 2.16 -20.90 7.87
C VAL A 95 2.49 -21.71 9.12
N ASP A 96 3.39 -21.24 10.00
CA ASP A 96 3.82 -21.98 11.19
C ASP A 96 2.81 -21.85 12.35
N PRO A 97 2.10 -22.93 12.74
CA PRO A 97 1.14 -22.90 13.85
C PRO A 97 1.81 -22.62 15.20
N ARG A 98 3.13 -22.88 15.30
CA ARG A 98 3.94 -22.68 16.51
C ARG A 98 4.09 -21.21 16.91
N ARG A 99 3.81 -20.27 16.00
CA ARG A 99 3.91 -18.82 16.26
C ARG A 99 2.65 -18.22 16.88
N TYR A 100 1.54 -18.96 16.89
CA TYR A 100 0.26 -18.55 17.47
C TYR A 100 0.23 -18.89 18.95
N VAL A 101 0.86 -18.07 19.77
CA VAL A 101 0.76 -18.19 21.23
C VAL A 101 -0.65 -17.77 21.65
N TRP A 102 -1.40 -18.70 22.24
CA TRP A 102 -2.76 -18.47 22.75
C TRP A 102 -3.74 -17.83 21.73
N TYR A 103 -3.75 -18.33 20.49
CA TYR A 103 -4.61 -17.84 19.39
C TYR A 103 -4.37 -16.38 18.97
N THR A 104 -3.40 -15.67 19.55
CA THR A 104 -3.09 -14.31 19.13
C THR A 104 -2.21 -14.37 17.87
N PRO A 105 -2.66 -13.79 16.73
CA PRO A 105 -1.82 -13.72 15.55
C PRO A 105 -0.60 -12.84 15.85
N PRO A 106 0.59 -13.18 15.31
CA PRO A 106 1.78 -12.36 15.45
C PRO A 106 1.53 -10.89 15.07
N SER A 107 2.15 -9.96 15.80
CA SER A 107 1.94 -8.51 15.63
C SER A 107 2.20 -8.02 14.20
N PHE A 108 3.10 -8.68 13.45
CA PHE A 108 3.36 -8.34 12.06
C PHE A 108 2.14 -8.59 11.15
N ILE A 109 1.34 -9.63 11.40
CA ILE A 109 0.14 -9.94 10.60
C ILE A 109 -0.90 -8.83 10.78
N LEU A 110 -1.10 -8.41 12.03
CA LEU A 110 -2.02 -7.33 12.38
C LEU A 110 -1.60 -6.00 11.74
N ALA A 111 -0.30 -5.69 11.78
CA ALA A 111 0.24 -4.46 11.18
C ALA A 111 0.17 -4.47 9.64
N CYS A 112 0.31 -5.63 9.00
CA CYS A 112 0.23 -5.77 7.53
C CYS A 112 -1.20 -5.71 6.98
N LEU A 113 -2.21 -6.08 7.78
CA LEU A 113 -3.58 -6.19 7.31
C LEU A 113 -4.11 -4.88 6.74
N LEU A 114 -3.87 -3.77 7.45
CA LEU A 114 -4.36 -2.46 7.05
C LEU A 114 -3.68 -1.94 5.75
N PRO A 115 -2.33 -1.90 5.64
CA PRO A 115 -1.64 -1.55 4.39
C PRO A 115 -2.06 -2.42 3.22
N LEU A 116 -2.20 -3.74 3.43
CA LEU A 116 -2.59 -4.67 2.38
C LEU A 116 -4.02 -4.39 1.90
N ALA A 117 -4.97 -4.17 2.81
CA ALA A 117 -6.34 -3.80 2.45
C ALA A 117 -6.39 -2.50 1.63
N VAL A 118 -5.62 -1.48 2.02
CA VAL A 118 -5.54 -0.21 1.28
C VAL A 118 -5.02 -0.43 -0.14
N LEU A 119 -3.98 -1.23 -0.31
CA LEU A 119 -3.42 -1.56 -1.62
C LEU A 119 -4.39 -2.38 -2.48
N LEU A 120 -5.11 -3.34 -1.89
CA LEU A 120 -6.10 -4.16 -2.59
C LEU A 120 -7.29 -3.34 -3.07
N VAL A 121 -7.86 -2.49 -2.20
CA VAL A 121 -8.94 -1.56 -2.57
C VAL A 121 -8.47 -0.67 -3.70
N ARG A 122 -7.25 -0.15 -3.63
CA ARG A 122 -6.67 0.69 -4.68
C ARG A 122 -6.48 -0.06 -5.99
N ALA A 123 -5.96 -1.29 -5.94
CA ALA A 123 -5.81 -2.16 -7.11
C ALA A 123 -7.17 -2.49 -7.74
N ALA A 124 -8.21 -2.70 -6.94
CA ALA A 124 -9.58 -2.91 -7.41
C ALA A 124 -10.22 -1.64 -8.03
N LEU A 125 -9.72 -0.45 -7.69
CA LEU A 125 -10.17 0.84 -8.24
C LEU A 125 -9.39 1.29 -9.51
N LEU A 126 -8.28 0.63 -9.84
CA LEU A 126 -7.49 0.86 -11.05
C LEU A 126 -8.11 0.38 -12.39
N PRO A 127 -9.00 -0.65 -12.45
CA PRO A 127 -9.56 -1.09 -13.72
C PRO A 127 -10.32 0.05 -14.42
N PRO A 128 -10.22 0.15 -15.77
CA PRO A 128 -10.82 1.23 -16.54
C PRO A 128 -12.34 1.36 -16.29
N CYS A 129 -13.00 0.27 -15.90
CA CYS A 129 -14.42 0.26 -15.60
C CYS A 129 -14.80 1.13 -14.38
N LEU A 130 -13.99 1.13 -13.32
CA LEU A 130 -14.28 1.92 -12.11
C LEU A 130 -13.66 3.32 -12.18
N SER A 131 -12.47 3.45 -12.76
CA SER A 131 -11.83 4.76 -12.92
C SER A 131 -12.63 5.68 -13.85
N ASN A 132 -13.16 5.18 -14.96
CA ASN A 132 -14.02 5.96 -15.86
C ASN A 132 -15.33 6.39 -15.18
N ARG A 133 -15.91 5.53 -14.33
CA ARG A 133 -17.12 5.85 -13.55
C ARG A 133 -16.85 6.91 -12.48
N LEU A 134 -15.72 6.83 -11.79
CA LEU A 134 -15.29 7.84 -10.83
C LEU A 134 -14.97 9.17 -11.50
N GLU A 135 -14.40 9.14 -12.71
CA GLU A 135 -14.12 10.34 -13.48
C GLU A 135 -15.41 10.99 -14.01
N LEU A 136 -16.39 10.19 -14.43
CA LEU A 136 -17.75 10.66 -14.74
C LEU A 136 -18.40 11.34 -13.53
N ILE A 137 -18.34 10.73 -12.34
CA ILE A 137 -18.88 11.33 -11.11
C ILE A 137 -18.12 12.62 -10.76
N ARG A 138 -16.79 12.65 -10.89
CA ARG A 138 -15.96 13.84 -10.60
C ARG A 138 -16.19 14.98 -11.60
N ARG A 139 -16.61 14.68 -12.83
CA ARG A 139 -17.03 15.64 -13.86
C ARG A 139 -18.49 16.10 -13.69
N GLY A 140 -19.17 15.69 -12.62
CA GLY A 140 -20.53 16.13 -12.31
C GLY A 140 -21.63 15.35 -13.05
N TRP A 141 -21.42 14.05 -13.35
CA TRP A 141 -22.46 13.24 -13.98
C TRP A 141 -23.70 13.10 -13.07
N GLU A 142 -24.75 13.84 -13.39
CA GLU A 142 -26.09 13.65 -12.84
C GLU A 142 -26.81 12.57 -13.65
N ARG A 143 -27.44 11.61 -12.95
CA ARG A 143 -28.27 10.59 -13.60
C ARG A 143 -29.39 11.31 -14.36
N PRO A 144 -29.66 10.98 -15.64
CA PRO A 144 -30.77 11.59 -16.36
C PRO A 144 -32.05 11.32 -15.60
N ALA A 145 -32.72 12.39 -15.17
CA ALA A 145 -33.99 12.32 -14.48
C ALA A 145 -34.98 11.51 -15.33
N ARG A 146 -35.66 10.55 -14.70
CA ARG A 146 -36.74 9.79 -15.34
C ARG A 146 -37.79 10.79 -15.84
N PRO A 147 -38.24 10.75 -17.11
CA PRO A 147 -39.27 11.67 -17.57
C PRO A 147 -40.50 11.48 -16.70
N THR A 148 -40.89 12.51 -15.96
CA THR A 148 -42.19 12.54 -15.30
C THR A 148 -43.26 12.65 -16.39
N PRO A 149 -44.39 11.91 -16.30
CA PRO A 149 -45.38 11.84 -17.38
C PRO A 149 -46.09 13.17 -17.73
N HIS A 150 -45.77 14.27 -17.05
CA HIS A 150 -46.51 15.53 -17.14
C HIS A 150 -46.10 16.45 -18.29
N SER A 151 -45.04 16.17 -19.06
CA SER A 151 -44.63 17.02 -20.19
C SER A 151 -45.23 16.65 -21.54
N VAL A 152 -45.95 15.52 -21.67
CA VAL A 152 -46.54 15.09 -22.96
C VAL A 152 -47.77 15.94 -23.35
N ARG A 153 -48.39 16.68 -22.41
CA ARG A 153 -49.68 17.36 -22.66
C ARG A 153 -49.58 18.81 -23.18
N LYS A 154 -48.40 19.28 -23.63
CA LYS A 154 -48.22 20.69 -24.07
C LYS A 154 -47.91 20.88 -25.56
N GLY A 155 -48.06 19.84 -26.39
CA GLY A 155 -47.72 19.89 -27.82
C GLY A 155 -48.90 19.86 -28.81
N ASP A 156 -50.14 19.64 -28.37
CA ASP A 156 -51.21 19.16 -29.27
C ASP A 156 -52.46 20.07 -29.30
N GLY A 157 -52.28 21.39 -29.32
CA GLY A 157 -53.40 22.32 -29.19
C GLY A 157 -53.28 23.67 -29.90
N MET A 158 -52.56 23.76 -31.02
CA MET A 158 -52.45 25.04 -31.74
C MET A 158 -52.41 24.88 -33.26
N THR A 159 -53.45 24.26 -33.81
CA THR A 159 -53.82 24.37 -35.23
C THR A 159 -55.33 24.54 -35.34
N GLY A 160 -55.80 25.77 -35.57
CA GLY A 160 -57.19 25.99 -35.97
C GLY A 160 -57.82 27.29 -35.48
N LEU A 161 -57.42 28.42 -36.04
CA LEU A 161 -58.32 29.58 -36.19
C LEU A 161 -57.89 30.36 -37.44
N LYS A 162 -58.41 29.91 -38.58
CA LYS A 162 -58.74 30.75 -39.73
C LYS A 162 -60.25 30.94 -39.70
N LEU A 163 -60.70 32.14 -39.39
CA LEU A 163 -61.61 32.95 -40.22
C LEU A 163 -61.66 34.36 -39.63
#